data_AF-A0A940V423-F1
#
_entry.id   AF-A0A940V423-F1
#
_cell.length_a   1.000
_cell.length_b   1.000
_cell.length_c   1.000
_cell.angle_alpha   90.00
_cell.angle_beta   90.00
_cell.angle_gamma   90.00
#
_symmetry.space_group_name_H-M   'P 1'
#
loop_
_entity.id
_entity.type
_entity.pdbx_description
1 polymer ?
#
loop_
_entity_poly.entity_id
_entity_poly.type
_entity_poly.pdbx_seq_one_letter_code
_entity_poly.pdbx_strand_id
1 'polypeptide(L)'
;MDTKRIYLCDNTIDGIFTGIFQAWSSKLGHSNVKLEEKSEGSKYSNIELFAEYVAVDTDPLLAEKVARSIRQKISEEAYEMCCRVALSDYAGKADLIYRFLILGFAVGSAITEHLNHEIVNMMFKVNKNVSNETHHLLGFIRFSEQDSGLLTSIIHPKNNVLSLVMPHFADRLPTERFLIYDANRKQAALHVPNTPWIIAEVPEIDVDRVREVSEYEDQYRDLWISFFNHIAIKERINPKLQRNNLPLRFRDDITEFQRKPTRNN
;
A
#
# COMPACT_ATOMS: atom_id res chain seq x y z
N MET A 1 -11.50 -4.56 -38.35
CA MET A 1 -10.96 -5.09 -37.09
C MET A 1 -10.84 -3.91 -36.17
N ASP A 2 -11.63 -3.85 -35.10
CA ASP A 2 -11.47 -2.79 -34.10
C ASP A 2 -10.15 -3.07 -33.36
N THR A 3 -9.14 -2.25 -33.64
CA THR A 3 -7.85 -2.30 -32.97
C THR A 3 -8.02 -1.90 -31.51
N LYS A 4 -7.62 -2.78 -30.59
CA LYS A 4 -7.70 -2.51 -29.15
C LYS A 4 -6.63 -1.48 -28.78
N ARG A 5 -6.98 -0.42 -28.06
CA ARG A 5 -6.03 0.55 -27.50
C ARG A 5 -5.73 0.27 -26.04
N ILE A 6 -4.44 0.23 -25.72
CA ILE A 6 -3.93 0.03 -24.37
C ILE A 6 -3.25 1.32 -23.92
N TYR A 7 -3.80 1.95 -22.88
CA TYR A 7 -3.24 3.16 -22.28
C TYR A 7 -2.26 2.76 -21.18
N LEU A 8 -1.00 3.12 -21.35
CA LEU A 8 0.08 2.87 -20.41
C LEU A 8 0.24 4.05 -19.46
N CYS A 9 -0.17 3.86 -18.21
CA CYS A 9 -0.11 4.90 -17.17
C CYS A 9 0.96 4.58 -16.10
N ASP A 10 1.40 5.62 -15.38
CA ASP A 10 2.29 5.44 -14.24
C ASP A 10 1.56 4.70 -13.11
N ASN A 11 2.30 3.93 -12.32
CA ASN A 11 1.77 3.11 -11.23
C ASN A 11 1.49 3.94 -9.95
N THR A 12 0.86 5.08 -10.11
CA THR A 12 0.47 6.02 -9.05
C THR A 12 -1.02 6.32 -9.15
N ILE A 13 -1.64 6.86 -8.08
CA ILE A 13 -3.06 7.23 -8.10
C ILE A 13 -3.34 8.22 -9.25
N ASP A 14 -2.51 9.27 -9.34
CA ASP A 14 -2.67 10.31 -10.35
C ASP A 14 -2.39 9.78 -11.77
N GLY A 15 -1.40 8.89 -11.92
CA GLY A 15 -1.11 8.24 -13.20
C GLY A 15 -2.28 7.40 -13.69
N ILE A 16 -2.84 6.55 -12.83
CA ILE A 16 -4.00 5.72 -13.13
C ILE A 16 -5.22 6.58 -13.48
N PHE A 17 -5.51 7.62 -12.69
CA PHE A 17 -6.65 8.49 -12.95
C PHE A 17 -6.49 9.30 -14.25
N THR A 18 -5.27 9.74 -14.57
CA THR A 18 -4.97 10.39 -15.86
C THR A 18 -5.21 9.42 -17.02
N GLY A 19 -4.72 8.17 -16.90
CA GLY A 19 -4.98 7.12 -17.87
C GLY A 19 -6.48 6.89 -18.09
N ILE A 20 -7.26 6.86 -17.00
CA ILE A 20 -8.71 6.68 -17.05
C ILE A 20 -9.37 7.83 -17.81
N PHE A 21 -8.96 9.07 -17.54
CA PHE A 21 -9.49 10.25 -18.22
C PHE A 21 -9.25 10.18 -19.74
N GLN A 22 -8.04 9.82 -20.15
CA GLN A 22 -7.68 9.72 -21.57
C GLN A 22 -8.39 8.56 -22.27
N ALA A 23 -8.44 7.40 -21.62
CA ALA A 23 -9.18 6.23 -22.07
C ALA A 23 -10.66 6.58 -22.32
N TRP A 24 -11.29 7.29 -21.39
CA TRP A 24 -12.69 7.74 -21.52
C TRP A 24 -12.89 8.76 -22.64
N SER A 25 -11.95 9.68 -22.79
CA SER A 25 -12.00 10.76 -23.78
C SER A 25 -11.81 10.26 -25.23
N SER A 26 -11.25 9.07 -25.40
CA SER A 26 -10.96 8.48 -26.72
C SER A 26 -12.20 8.16 -27.57
N LYS A 27 -13.36 7.94 -26.93
CA LYS A 27 -14.66 7.58 -27.56
C LYS A 27 -14.62 6.32 -28.47
N LEU A 28 -13.64 5.43 -28.29
CA LEU A 28 -13.49 4.19 -29.07
C LEU A 28 -14.41 3.04 -28.62
N GLY A 29 -15.23 3.28 -27.60
CA GLY A 29 -16.00 2.26 -26.91
C GLY A 29 -15.19 1.55 -25.83
N HIS A 30 -15.81 1.33 -24.67
CA HIS A 30 -15.12 0.79 -23.49
C HIS A 30 -14.57 -0.63 -23.71
N SER A 31 -15.17 -1.43 -24.60
CA SER A 31 -14.67 -2.78 -24.96
C SER A 31 -13.34 -2.77 -25.70
N ASN A 32 -13.06 -1.70 -26.44
CA ASN A 32 -11.87 -1.57 -27.28
C ASN A 32 -10.72 -0.85 -26.57
N VAL A 33 -10.91 -0.48 -25.30
CA VAL A 33 -9.93 0.26 -24.50
C VAL A 33 -9.57 -0.55 -23.27
N LYS A 34 -8.28 -0.62 -22.95
CA LYS A 34 -7.73 -1.23 -21.73
C LYS A 34 -6.69 -0.29 -21.11
N LEU A 35 -6.52 -0.36 -19.80
CA LEU A 35 -5.42 0.31 -19.10
C LEU A 35 -4.41 -0.70 -18.57
N GLU A 36 -3.13 -0.33 -18.63
CA GLU A 36 -2.04 -1.10 -18.04
C GLU A 36 -1.06 -0.14 -17.36
N GLU A 37 -0.53 -0.56 -16.21
CA GLU A 37 0.50 0.16 -15.49
C GLU A 37 1.87 -0.08 -16.12
N LYS A 38 2.69 0.96 -16.24
CA LYS A 38 4.09 0.82 -16.62
C LYS A 38 4.80 -0.05 -15.58
N SER A 39 5.34 -1.18 -16.01
CA SER A 39 6.15 -2.05 -15.15
C SER A 39 7.58 -1.52 -15.05
N GLU A 40 8.09 -1.32 -13.83
CA GLU A 40 9.50 -1.07 -13.59
C GLU A 40 10.30 -2.35 -13.91
N GLY A 41 11.09 -2.33 -14.99
CA GLY A 41 12.04 -3.39 -15.33
C GLY A 41 11.75 -4.18 -16.61
N SER A 42 10.53 -4.14 -17.14
CA SER A 42 10.25 -4.65 -18.48
C SER A 42 9.22 -3.75 -19.15
N LYS A 43 9.66 -3.03 -20.20
CA LYS A 43 8.84 -2.16 -21.06
C LYS A 43 7.62 -2.86 -21.69
N TYR A 44 7.47 -4.16 -21.50
CA TYR A 44 6.50 -5.01 -22.17
C TYR A 44 6.02 -6.10 -21.21
N SER A 45 4.99 -5.81 -20.40
CA SER A 45 4.05 -6.87 -20.00
C SER A 45 3.48 -7.44 -21.30
N ASN A 46 3.83 -8.68 -21.65
CA ASN A 46 3.35 -9.46 -22.80
C ASN A 46 2.55 -8.65 -23.84
N ILE A 47 3.23 -8.08 -24.84
CA ILE A 47 2.61 -7.25 -25.89
C ILE A 47 1.43 -8.01 -26.49
N GLU A 48 0.23 -7.44 -26.38
CA GLU A 48 -0.96 -8.01 -27.02
C GLU A 48 -0.86 -7.80 -28.53
N LEU A 49 -0.92 -8.89 -29.30
CA LEU A 49 -0.94 -8.83 -30.77
C LEU A 49 -2.19 -8.06 -31.22
N PHE A 50 -2.03 -7.14 -32.19
CA PHE A 50 -3.08 -6.25 -32.69
C PHE A 50 -3.60 -5.22 -31.68
N ALA A 51 -2.80 -4.88 -30.65
CA ALA A 51 -3.06 -3.76 -29.76
C ALA A 51 -2.16 -2.55 -30.08
N GLU A 52 -2.74 -1.35 -30.00
CA GLU A 52 -2.03 -0.08 -30.09
C GLU A 52 -1.77 0.47 -28.68
N TYR A 53 -0.50 0.74 -28.36
CA TYR A 53 -0.10 1.22 -27.05
C TYR A 53 0.05 2.75 -27.06
N VAL A 54 -0.62 3.41 -26.12
CA VAL A 54 -0.56 4.87 -25.94
C VAL A 54 0.06 5.16 -24.59
N ALA A 55 1.26 5.76 -24.57
CA ALA A 55 1.87 6.23 -23.35
C ALA A 55 1.12 7.45 -22.82
N VAL A 56 0.74 7.40 -21.55
CA VAL A 56 0.09 8.50 -20.84
C VAL A 56 1.08 9.10 -19.85
N ASP A 57 1.28 10.41 -19.97
CA ASP A 57 2.00 11.20 -18.98
C ASP A 57 1.04 11.62 -17.88
N THR A 58 1.50 11.53 -16.62
CA THR A 58 0.69 11.88 -15.45
C THR A 58 0.38 13.38 -15.45
N ASP A 59 -0.91 13.72 -15.38
CA ASP A 59 -1.40 15.10 -15.28
C ASP A 59 -2.29 15.23 -14.03
N PRO A 60 -1.80 15.90 -12.97
CA PRO A 60 -2.55 16.08 -11.73
C PRO A 60 -3.91 16.75 -11.92
N LEU A 61 -4.06 17.65 -12.90
CA LEU A 61 -5.34 18.34 -13.15
C LEU A 61 -6.37 17.40 -13.77
N LEU A 62 -5.94 16.44 -14.60
CA LEU A 62 -6.81 15.41 -15.15
C LEU A 62 -7.18 14.37 -14.09
N ALA A 63 -6.21 13.96 -13.27
CA ALA A 63 -6.44 13.09 -12.13
C ALA A 63 -7.49 13.68 -11.17
N GLU A 64 -7.37 14.98 -10.84
CA GLU A 64 -8.31 15.67 -9.97
C GLU A 64 -9.73 15.74 -10.56
N LYS A 65 -9.87 15.92 -11.88
CA LYS A 65 -11.18 15.90 -12.56
C LYS A 65 -11.86 14.53 -12.42
N VAL A 66 -11.10 13.44 -12.55
CA VAL A 66 -11.60 12.09 -12.35
C VAL A 66 -12.00 11.89 -10.89
N ALA A 67 -11.11 12.23 -9.94
CA ALA A 67 -11.38 12.16 -8.51
C ALA A 67 -12.69 12.89 -8.13
N ARG A 68 -12.85 14.13 -8.59
CA ARG A 68 -14.05 14.94 -8.37
C ARG A 68 -15.30 14.29 -8.96
N SER A 69 -15.19 13.75 -10.18
CA SER A 69 -16.31 13.08 -10.85
C SER A 69 -16.77 11.84 -10.09
N ILE A 70 -15.85 11.05 -9.55
CA ILE A 70 -16.17 9.86 -8.74
C ILE A 70 -16.93 10.28 -7.48
N ARG A 71 -16.40 11.23 -6.72
CA ARG A 71 -17.02 11.71 -5.47
C ARG A 71 -18.42 12.27 -5.69
N GLN A 72 -18.62 13.05 -6.77
CA GLN A 72 -19.88 13.74 -7.02
C GLN A 72 -20.96 12.85 -7.65
N LYS A 73 -20.58 11.91 -8.52
CA LYS A 73 -21.55 11.12 -9.30
C LYS A 73 -21.74 9.69 -8.77
N ILE A 74 -20.78 9.18 -8.00
CA ILE A 74 -20.82 7.83 -7.44
C ILE A 74 -20.93 7.95 -5.91
N SER A 75 -19.82 8.09 -5.20
CA SER A 75 -19.77 8.30 -3.75
C SER A 75 -18.33 8.57 -3.28
N GLU A 76 -18.17 9.11 -2.06
CA GLU A 76 -16.86 9.20 -1.41
C GLU A 76 -16.28 7.80 -1.14
N GLU A 77 -17.13 6.84 -0.74
CA GLU A 77 -16.72 5.45 -0.51
C GLU A 77 -16.10 4.81 -1.77
N ALA A 78 -16.71 5.03 -2.94
CA ALA A 78 -16.18 4.53 -4.20
C ALA A 78 -14.83 5.17 -4.54
N TYR A 79 -14.67 6.46 -4.25
CA TYR A 79 -13.40 7.17 -4.43
C TYR A 79 -12.29 6.59 -3.54
N GLU A 80 -12.57 6.41 -2.24
CA GLU A 80 -11.62 5.79 -1.31
C GLU A 80 -11.24 4.37 -1.74
N MET A 81 -12.22 3.59 -2.20
CA MET A 81 -11.98 2.25 -2.70
C MET A 81 -11.09 2.24 -3.93
N CYS A 82 -11.29 3.17 -4.88
CA CYS A 82 -10.41 3.33 -6.03
C CYS A 82 -8.98 3.70 -5.61
N CYS A 83 -8.81 4.63 -4.66
CA CYS A 83 -7.49 5.02 -4.16
C CYS A 83 -6.77 3.85 -3.48
N ARG A 84 -7.47 3.09 -2.62
CA ARG A 84 -6.89 1.92 -1.95
C ARG A 84 -6.50 0.83 -2.95
N VAL A 85 -7.35 0.57 -3.96
CA VAL A 85 -7.02 -0.39 -5.01
C VAL A 85 -5.84 0.08 -5.85
N ALA A 86 -5.73 1.38 -6.15
CA ALA A 86 -4.58 1.95 -6.83
C ALA A 86 -3.27 1.77 -6.03
N LEU A 87 -3.33 1.72 -4.70
CA LEU A 87 -2.19 1.43 -3.82
C LEU A 87 -1.85 -0.07 -3.71
N SER A 88 -2.65 -0.97 -4.30
CA SER A 88 -2.41 -2.41 -4.19
C SER A 88 -1.24 -2.91 -5.04
N ASP A 89 -0.75 -4.13 -4.77
CA ASP A 89 0.19 -4.85 -5.66
C ASP A 89 -0.49 -5.54 -6.86
N TYR A 90 -1.83 -5.46 -6.93
CA TYR A 90 -2.62 -6.23 -7.88
C TYR A 90 -2.31 -5.84 -9.33
N ALA A 91 -1.93 -6.83 -10.14
CA ALA A 91 -1.65 -6.63 -11.55
C ALA A 91 -2.95 -6.30 -12.34
N GLY A 92 -2.93 -5.20 -13.11
CA GLY A 92 -4.10 -4.72 -13.85
C GLY A 92 -5.13 -4.01 -12.98
N LYS A 93 -4.71 -3.43 -11.84
CA LYS A 93 -5.57 -2.59 -10.99
C LYS A 93 -6.10 -1.35 -11.72
N ALA A 94 -5.37 -0.80 -12.68
CA ALA A 94 -5.78 0.33 -13.51
C ALA A 94 -6.99 -0.01 -14.37
N ASP A 95 -6.96 -1.14 -15.09
CA ASP A 95 -8.14 -1.60 -15.84
C ASP A 95 -9.27 -1.97 -14.89
N LEU A 96 -8.97 -2.65 -13.77
CA LEU A 96 -10.00 -3.00 -12.79
C LEU A 96 -10.76 -1.76 -12.28
N ILE A 97 -10.05 -0.70 -11.90
CA ILE A 97 -10.64 0.59 -11.50
C ILE A 97 -11.45 1.17 -12.66
N TYR A 98 -10.92 1.18 -13.88
CA TYR A 98 -11.63 1.70 -15.05
C TYR A 98 -12.95 0.96 -15.31
N ARG A 99 -12.95 -0.38 -15.30
CA ARG A 99 -14.16 -1.21 -15.44
C ARG A 99 -15.16 -0.93 -14.33
N PHE A 100 -14.67 -0.79 -13.10
CA PHE A 100 -15.50 -0.45 -11.95
C PHE A 100 -16.18 0.91 -12.14
N LEU A 101 -15.44 1.92 -12.61
CA LEU A 101 -15.99 3.25 -12.85
C LEU A 101 -17.02 3.27 -13.98
N ILE A 102 -16.84 2.49 -15.06
CA ILE A 102 -17.85 2.34 -16.12
C ILE A 102 -19.20 1.90 -15.54
N LEU A 103 -19.18 0.91 -14.65
CA LEU A 103 -20.39 0.44 -13.96
C LEU A 103 -20.88 1.49 -12.95
N GLY A 104 -19.96 2.08 -12.18
CA GLY A 104 -20.27 3.07 -11.16
C GLY A 104 -20.95 4.32 -11.69
N PHE A 105 -20.55 4.85 -12.85
CA PHE A 105 -21.22 6.00 -13.45
C PHE A 105 -22.61 5.67 -14.05
N ALA A 106 -22.91 4.40 -14.31
CA ALA A 106 -24.23 3.96 -14.76
C ALA A 106 -25.19 3.70 -13.58
N VAL A 107 -24.67 3.15 -12.49
CA VAL A 107 -25.46 2.75 -11.31
C VAL A 107 -25.54 3.85 -10.25
N GLY A 108 -24.52 4.68 -10.11
CA GLY A 108 -24.37 5.64 -9.02
C GLY A 108 -23.85 5.01 -7.73
N SER A 109 -24.23 5.58 -6.58
CA SER A 109 -23.70 5.22 -5.25
C SER A 109 -23.88 3.74 -4.87
N ALA A 110 -24.96 3.10 -5.33
CA ALA A 110 -25.27 1.71 -5.01
C ALA A 110 -24.24 0.69 -5.56
N ILE A 111 -23.32 1.11 -6.44
CA ILE A 111 -22.31 0.22 -7.02
C ILE A 111 -21.45 -0.49 -5.96
N THR A 112 -21.22 0.13 -4.80
CA THR A 112 -20.43 -0.48 -3.71
C THR A 112 -21.13 -1.69 -3.08
N GLU A 113 -22.45 -1.82 -3.26
CA GLU A 113 -23.27 -2.93 -2.74
C GLU A 113 -23.45 -4.07 -3.76
N HIS A 114 -23.09 -3.86 -5.02
CA HIS A 114 -23.31 -4.81 -6.13
C HIS A 114 -22.26 -5.94 -6.17
N LEU A 115 -22.06 -6.63 -5.04
CA LEU A 115 -21.04 -7.69 -4.88
C LEU A 115 -21.28 -8.95 -5.72
N ASN A 116 -22.46 -9.09 -6.34
CA ASN A 116 -22.74 -10.15 -7.30
C ASN A 116 -22.02 -9.94 -8.64
N HIS A 117 -21.65 -8.70 -8.98
CA HIS A 117 -20.92 -8.39 -10.20
C HIS A 117 -19.42 -8.68 -10.02
N GLU A 118 -18.83 -9.42 -10.96
CA GLU A 118 -17.44 -9.91 -10.85
C GLU A 118 -16.42 -8.79 -10.63
N ILE A 119 -16.51 -7.70 -11.41
CA ILE A 119 -15.63 -6.52 -11.27
C ILE A 119 -15.75 -5.86 -9.89
N VAL A 120 -16.97 -5.69 -9.37
CA VAL A 120 -17.20 -5.06 -8.05
C VAL A 120 -16.69 -5.97 -6.93
N ASN A 121 -16.95 -7.27 -7.02
CA ASN A 121 -16.42 -8.26 -6.08
C ASN A 121 -14.89 -8.26 -6.09
N MET A 122 -14.26 -8.15 -7.26
CA MET A 122 -12.82 -8.10 -7.38
C MET A 122 -12.24 -6.82 -6.78
N MET A 123 -12.84 -5.65 -7.06
CA MET A 123 -12.50 -4.39 -6.38
C MET A 123 -12.56 -4.53 -4.86
N PHE A 124 -13.63 -5.13 -4.33
CA PHE A 124 -13.79 -5.34 -2.90
C PHE A 124 -12.70 -6.25 -2.31
N LYS A 125 -12.37 -7.36 -3.00
CA LYS A 125 -11.31 -8.28 -2.57
C LYS A 125 -9.94 -7.59 -2.50
N VAL A 126 -9.59 -6.82 -3.53
CA VAL A 126 -8.31 -6.09 -3.57
C VAL A 126 -8.28 -4.99 -2.51
N ASN A 127 -9.36 -4.21 -2.38
CA ASN A 127 -9.50 -3.20 -1.34
C ASN A 127 -9.35 -3.78 0.08
N LYS A 128 -10.00 -4.93 0.34
CA LYS A 128 -9.91 -5.64 1.61
C LYS A 128 -8.49 -6.18 1.87
N ASN A 129 -7.79 -6.63 0.83
CA ASN A 129 -6.40 -7.07 0.94
C ASN A 129 -5.49 -5.93 1.45
N VAL A 130 -5.57 -4.75 0.84
CA VAL A 130 -4.81 -3.56 1.24
C VAL A 130 -5.18 -3.12 2.66
N SER A 131 -6.47 -3.09 2.97
CA SER A 131 -6.97 -2.66 4.28
C SER A 131 -6.54 -3.63 5.39
N ASN A 132 -6.57 -4.93 5.15
CA ASN A 132 -6.10 -5.94 6.11
C ASN A 132 -4.60 -5.84 6.34
N GLU A 133 -3.79 -5.64 5.30
CA GLU A 133 -2.35 -5.44 5.45
C GLU A 133 -2.03 -4.17 6.24
N THR A 134 -2.71 -3.07 5.93
CA THR A 134 -2.60 -1.81 6.67
C THR A 134 -2.90 -2.05 8.15
N HIS A 135 -4.02 -2.70 8.47
CA HIS A 135 -4.42 -2.98 9.85
C HIS A 135 -3.41 -3.85 10.60
N HIS A 136 -2.84 -4.87 9.96
CA HIS A 136 -1.75 -5.65 10.55
C HIS A 136 -0.55 -4.77 10.90
N LEU A 137 -0.13 -3.90 9.98
CA LEU A 137 1.02 -3.01 10.20
C LEU A 137 0.80 -2.02 11.34
N LEU A 138 -0.43 -1.53 11.53
CA LEU A 138 -0.74 -0.69 12.70
C LEU A 138 -0.43 -1.39 14.04
N GLY A 139 -0.54 -2.73 14.09
CA GLY A 139 -0.20 -3.51 15.28
C GLY A 139 1.22 -4.08 15.30
N PHE A 140 1.86 -4.23 14.14
CA PHE A 140 3.13 -4.96 13.99
C PHE A 140 4.35 -4.07 13.82
N ILE A 141 4.20 -2.83 13.35
CA ILE A 141 5.30 -1.88 13.27
C ILE A 141 5.96 -1.74 14.66
N ARG A 142 7.29 -1.79 14.67
CA ARG A 142 8.13 -1.62 15.85
C ARG A 142 9.09 -0.48 15.55
N PHE A 143 9.07 0.53 16.41
CA PHE A 143 10.06 1.58 16.37
C PHE A 143 11.25 1.19 17.21
N SER A 144 12.42 1.59 16.74
CA SER A 144 13.64 1.54 17.52
C SER A 144 14.36 2.85 17.49
N GLU A 145 14.79 3.28 18.67
CA GLU A 145 15.48 4.53 18.88
C GLU A 145 16.96 4.43 18.48
N GLN A 146 17.40 5.38 17.68
CA GLN A 146 18.81 5.61 17.37
C GLN A 146 19.46 6.54 18.40
N ASP A 147 20.79 6.59 18.46
CA ASP A 147 21.51 7.54 19.34
C ASP A 147 21.15 9.02 19.10
N SER A 148 20.63 9.33 17.91
CA SER A 148 20.13 10.68 17.55
C SER A 148 18.76 11.03 18.15
N GLY A 149 18.09 10.08 18.81
CA GLY A 149 16.70 10.18 19.26
C GLY A 149 15.68 10.08 18.11
N LEU A 150 16.08 9.61 16.93
CA LEU A 150 15.17 9.28 15.83
C LEU A 150 14.61 7.87 16.03
N LEU A 151 13.28 7.74 15.96
CA LEU A 151 12.63 6.44 15.94
C LEU A 151 12.56 5.91 14.50
N THR A 152 13.01 4.67 14.28
CA THR A 152 13.03 4.06 12.95
C THR A 152 12.29 2.73 12.93
N SER A 153 11.61 2.45 11.83
CA SER A 153 10.99 1.14 11.55
C SER A 153 11.21 0.79 10.09
N ILE A 154 11.58 -0.46 9.82
CA ILE A 154 11.66 -1.02 8.46
C ILE A 154 10.50 -1.99 8.29
N ILE A 155 9.82 -1.92 7.14
CA ILE A 155 8.70 -2.80 6.80
C ILE A 155 8.84 -3.36 5.38
N HIS A 156 8.32 -4.56 5.16
CA HIS A 156 8.26 -5.21 3.85
C HIS A 156 6.80 -5.50 3.40
N PRO A 157 5.96 -4.45 3.22
CA PRO A 157 4.56 -4.63 2.83
C PRO A 157 4.45 -5.04 1.35
N LYS A 158 3.39 -5.78 1.03
CA LYS A 158 3.04 -6.12 -0.35
C LYS A 158 2.43 -4.93 -1.07
N ASN A 159 1.48 -4.24 -0.44
CA ASN A 159 0.80 -3.05 -0.97
C ASN A 159 1.50 -1.75 -0.54
N ASN A 160 1.24 -0.65 -1.25
CA ASN A 160 1.77 0.68 -0.91
C ASN A 160 0.97 1.27 0.24
N VAL A 161 1.45 1.07 1.46
CA VAL A 161 0.69 1.31 2.69
C VAL A 161 1.14 2.54 3.47
N LEU A 162 2.25 3.18 3.10
CA LEU A 162 2.83 4.28 3.88
C LEU A 162 1.81 5.40 4.14
N SER A 163 1.11 5.86 3.10
CA SER A 163 0.06 6.88 3.22
C SER A 163 -1.15 6.45 4.05
N LEU A 164 -1.35 5.13 4.24
CA LEU A 164 -2.45 4.56 5.02
C LEU A 164 -2.09 4.36 6.49
N VAL A 165 -0.82 4.07 6.81
CA VAL A 165 -0.36 3.87 8.19
C VAL A 165 0.06 5.17 8.87
N MET A 166 0.59 6.15 8.12
CA MET A 166 1.11 7.40 8.68
C MET A 166 0.11 8.19 9.53
N PRO A 167 -1.17 8.35 9.13
CA PRO A 167 -2.15 9.06 9.95
C PRO A 167 -2.27 8.49 11.37
N HIS A 168 -2.17 7.16 11.52
CA HIS A 168 -2.26 6.50 12.82
C HIS A 168 -1.07 6.81 13.73
N PHE A 169 0.14 6.73 13.19
CA PHE A 169 1.35 6.92 13.99
C PHE A 169 1.62 8.40 14.28
N ALA A 170 1.33 9.31 13.34
CA ALA A 170 1.44 10.74 13.57
C ALA A 170 0.49 11.23 14.68
N ASP A 171 -0.74 10.68 14.74
CA ASP A 171 -1.70 11.00 15.80
C ASP A 171 -1.28 10.46 17.17
N ARG A 172 -0.68 9.26 17.21
CA ARG A 172 -0.26 8.60 18.46
C ARG A 172 1.09 9.04 19.00
N LEU A 173 1.99 9.47 18.12
CA LEU A 173 3.36 9.90 18.44
C LEU A 173 3.60 11.34 17.95
N PRO A 174 2.77 12.33 18.34
CA PRO A 174 2.81 13.68 17.76
C PRO A 174 4.07 14.47 18.14
N THR A 175 4.72 14.10 19.25
CA THR A 175 5.95 14.72 19.75
C THR A 175 7.21 14.02 19.29
N GLU A 176 7.10 12.82 18.70
CA GLU A 176 8.25 12.02 18.30
C GLU A 176 8.71 12.35 16.89
N ARG A 177 10.01 12.23 16.65
CA ARG A 177 10.58 12.20 15.30
C ARG A 177 10.69 10.74 14.89
N PHE A 178 10.01 10.35 13.82
CA PHE A 178 10.06 8.96 13.38
C PHE A 178 10.08 8.79 11.87
N LEU A 179 10.64 7.67 11.45
CA LEU A 179 10.77 7.27 10.05
C LEU A 179 10.27 5.82 9.90
N ILE A 180 9.36 5.61 8.96
CA ILE A 180 8.91 4.27 8.53
C ILE A 180 9.41 4.05 7.10
N TYR A 181 10.27 3.06 6.91
CA TYR A 181 10.86 2.73 5.61
C TYR A 181 10.22 1.48 5.01
N ASP A 182 9.58 1.64 3.85
CA ASP A 182 9.16 0.53 2.98
C ASP A 182 10.37 0.08 2.14
N ALA A 183 11.00 -1.01 2.55
CA ALA A 183 12.20 -1.55 1.91
C ALA A 183 11.91 -2.18 0.53
N ASN A 184 10.67 -2.61 0.28
CA ASN A 184 10.29 -3.18 -1.02
C ASN A 184 10.21 -2.08 -2.09
N ARG A 185 9.67 -0.91 -1.73
CA ARG A 185 9.51 0.25 -2.65
C ARG A 185 10.62 1.28 -2.54
N LYS A 186 11.50 1.13 -1.56
CA LYS A 186 12.53 2.11 -1.21
C LYS A 186 11.96 3.51 -0.96
N GLN A 187 10.84 3.56 -0.23
CA GLN A 187 10.17 4.80 0.15
C GLN A 187 10.19 4.96 1.67
N ALA A 188 10.39 6.18 2.14
CA ALA A 188 10.36 6.53 3.55
C ALA A 188 9.23 7.50 3.83
N ALA A 189 8.48 7.24 4.90
CA ALA A 189 7.56 8.19 5.48
C ALA A 189 8.20 8.82 6.73
N LEU A 190 8.26 10.14 6.76
CA LEU A 190 8.90 10.92 7.82
C LEU A 190 7.86 11.74 8.58
N HIS A 191 7.97 11.73 9.90
CA HIS A 191 7.24 12.61 10.80
C HIS A 191 8.20 13.45 11.62
N VAL A 192 7.95 14.76 11.64
CA VAL A 192 8.63 15.72 12.51
C VAL A 192 7.57 16.46 13.33
N PRO A 193 7.76 16.66 14.64
CA PRO A 193 6.79 17.32 15.50
C PRO A 193 6.33 18.67 14.96
N ASN A 194 5.03 18.93 15.05
CA ASN A 194 4.38 20.16 14.59
C ASN A 194 4.49 20.42 13.07
N THR A 195 4.79 19.39 12.27
CA THR A 195 4.80 19.48 10.80
C THR A 195 3.94 18.38 10.18
N PRO A 196 3.39 18.60 8.98
CA PRO A 196 2.80 17.51 8.21
C PRO A 196 3.85 16.43 7.93
N TRP A 197 3.44 15.16 8.03
CA TRP A 197 4.28 14.06 7.58
C TRP A 197 4.47 14.08 6.06
N ILE A 198 5.59 13.56 5.59
CA ILE A 198 5.94 13.50 4.17
C ILE A 198 6.32 12.07 3.78
N ILE A 199 6.15 11.73 2.51
CA ILE A 199 6.64 10.48 1.92
C ILE A 199 7.62 10.85 0.81
N ALA A 200 8.79 10.22 0.80
CA ALA A 200 9.83 10.44 -0.20
C ALA A 200 10.39 9.10 -0.70
N GLU A 201 10.79 9.08 -1.97
CA GLU A 201 11.62 7.99 -2.51
C GLU A 201 13.04 8.16 -2.02
N VAL A 202 13.60 7.09 -1.44
CA VAL A 202 14.95 7.05 -0.88
C VAL A 202 15.66 5.76 -1.36
N PRO A 203 16.01 5.69 -2.66
CA PRO A 203 16.53 4.46 -3.27
C PRO A 203 17.93 4.06 -2.77
N GLU A 204 18.70 5.01 -2.28
CA GLU A 204 20.08 4.84 -1.80
C GLU A 204 20.19 4.98 -0.27
N ILE A 205 19.10 4.74 0.46
CA ILE A 205 19.19 4.76 1.92
C ILE A 205 20.13 3.65 2.40
N ASP A 206 21.00 4.01 3.34
CA ASP A 206 21.81 3.04 4.05
C ASP A 206 20.93 2.30 5.08
N VAL A 207 20.47 1.11 4.71
CA VAL A 207 19.57 0.29 5.54
C VAL A 207 20.24 -0.09 6.86
N ASP A 208 21.55 -0.26 6.88
CA ASP A 208 22.28 -0.58 8.11
C ASP A 208 22.23 0.61 9.08
N ARG A 209 22.35 1.84 8.55
CA ARG A 209 22.13 3.06 9.35
C ARG A 209 20.71 3.21 9.85
N VAL A 210 19.70 2.77 9.10
CA VAL A 210 18.30 2.74 9.59
C VAL A 210 18.12 1.70 10.70
N ARG A 211 18.90 0.61 10.68
CA ARG A 211 18.87 -0.45 11.70
C ARG A 211 19.71 -0.16 12.93
N GLU A 212 20.56 0.86 12.89
CA GLU A 212 21.30 1.32 14.07
C GLU A 212 20.33 1.57 15.21
N VAL A 213 20.74 1.15 16.40
CA VAL A 213 19.97 1.33 17.63
C VAL A 213 20.88 1.80 18.74
N SER A 214 20.34 2.61 19.63
CA SER A 214 21.07 3.05 20.81
C SER A 214 21.34 1.88 21.76
N GLU A 215 22.36 2.02 22.60
CA GLU A 215 22.65 1.02 23.65
C GLU A 215 21.46 0.84 24.62
N TYR A 216 20.71 1.92 24.85
CA TYR A 216 19.50 1.89 25.68
C TYR A 216 18.36 1.13 24.99
N GLU A 217 18.12 1.38 23.71
CA GLU A 217 17.12 0.66 22.91
C GLU A 217 17.40 -0.84 22.92
N ASP A 218 18.66 -1.25 22.81
CA ASP A 218 19.02 -2.66 22.83
C ASP A 218 18.71 -3.35 24.17
N GLN A 219 18.87 -2.65 25.29
CA GLN A 219 18.44 -3.15 26.61
C GLN A 219 16.91 -3.27 26.70
N TYR A 220 16.17 -2.29 26.18
CA TYR A 220 14.71 -2.33 26.14
C TYR A 220 14.18 -3.49 25.30
N ARG A 221 14.83 -3.78 24.17
CA ARG A 221 14.50 -4.94 23.32
C ARG A 221 14.68 -6.25 24.07
N ASP A 222 15.77 -6.41 24.82
CA ASP A 222 16.01 -7.64 25.59
C ASP A 222 14.97 -7.80 26.72
N LEU A 223 14.59 -6.72 27.40
CA LEU A 223 13.50 -6.73 28.37
C LEU A 223 12.16 -7.12 27.73
N TRP A 224 11.85 -6.56 26.57
CA TRP A 224 10.64 -6.89 25.82
C TRP A 224 10.60 -8.36 25.41
N ILE A 225 11.71 -8.90 24.89
CA ILE A 225 11.83 -10.30 24.49
C ILE A 225 11.69 -11.21 25.72
N SER A 226 12.31 -10.85 26.84
CA SER A 226 12.15 -11.57 28.10
C SER A 226 10.68 -11.60 28.53
N PHE A 227 10.01 -10.45 28.56
CA PHE A 227 8.59 -10.36 28.88
C PHE A 227 7.73 -11.23 27.96
N PHE A 228 7.92 -11.12 26.64
CA PHE A 228 7.19 -11.88 25.63
C PHE A 228 7.33 -13.40 25.83
N ASN A 229 8.54 -13.87 26.14
CA ASN A 229 8.80 -15.30 26.34
C ASN A 229 8.23 -15.83 27.67
N HIS A 230 8.20 -15.03 28.72
CA HIS A 230 7.79 -15.48 30.05
C HIS A 230 6.28 -15.36 30.31
N ILE A 231 5.60 -14.41 29.68
CA ILE A 231 4.14 -14.26 29.86
C ILE A 231 3.35 -15.35 29.12
N ALA A 232 3.98 -16.05 28.18
CA ALA A 232 3.36 -17.11 27.41
C ALA A 232 3.03 -18.34 28.29
N ILE A 233 1.74 -18.64 28.45
CA ILE A 233 1.28 -19.88 29.10
C ILE A 233 1.57 -21.03 28.14
N LYS A 234 2.52 -21.90 28.51
CA LYS A 234 3.05 -22.98 27.64
C LYS A 234 1.95 -23.90 27.12
N GLU A 235 0.94 -24.18 27.95
CA GLU A 235 -0.20 -25.05 27.64
C GLU A 235 -1.18 -24.40 26.63
N ARG A 236 -1.13 -23.08 26.45
CA ARG A 236 -1.97 -22.33 25.50
C ARG A 236 -1.27 -22.01 24.18
N ILE A 237 -0.03 -22.46 23.99
CA ILE A 237 0.72 -22.21 22.76
C ILE A 237 0.04 -22.94 21.60
N ASN A 238 -0.47 -22.16 20.65
CA ASN A 238 -1.06 -22.66 19.41
C ASN A 238 -0.38 -22.02 18.20
N PRO A 239 0.64 -22.67 17.62
CA PRO A 239 1.40 -22.12 16.50
C PRO A 239 0.53 -21.89 15.26
N LYS A 240 -0.52 -22.70 15.04
CA LYS A 240 -1.43 -22.51 13.90
C LYS A 240 -2.23 -21.22 14.06
N LEU A 241 -2.82 -21.00 15.23
CA LEU A 241 -3.55 -19.77 15.53
C LEU A 241 -2.63 -18.54 15.49
N GLN A 242 -1.44 -18.65 16.06
CA GLN A 242 -0.45 -17.57 16.01
C GLN A 242 -0.06 -17.22 14.57
N ARG A 243 0.12 -18.20 13.67
CA ARG A 243 0.40 -17.91 12.25
C ARG A 243 -0.78 -17.29 11.51
N ASN A 244 -2.01 -17.60 11.90
CA ASN A 244 -3.20 -16.97 11.34
C ASN A 244 -3.31 -15.51 11.76
N ASN A 245 -3.03 -15.20 13.03
CA ASN A 245 -3.12 -13.85 13.58
C ASN A 245 -1.87 -13.00 13.28
N LEU A 246 -0.71 -13.63 13.22
CA LEU A 246 0.57 -13.02 12.89
C LEU A 246 1.27 -13.85 11.78
N PRO A 247 0.97 -13.54 10.51
CA PRO A 247 1.57 -14.20 9.36
C PRO A 247 3.09 -14.12 9.38
N LEU A 248 3.76 -15.20 8.95
CA LEU A 248 5.21 -15.34 9.04
C LEU A 248 5.98 -14.20 8.36
N ARG A 249 5.49 -13.69 7.23
CA ARG A 249 6.13 -12.62 6.47
C ARG A 249 6.35 -11.31 7.24
N PHE A 250 5.57 -11.06 8.30
CA PHE A 250 5.76 -9.86 9.11
C PHE A 250 6.80 -10.07 10.22
N ARG A 251 7.07 -11.32 10.59
CA ARG A 251 7.90 -11.64 11.75
C ARG A 251 9.35 -11.21 11.57
N ASP A 252 9.81 -11.17 10.32
CA ASP A 252 11.16 -10.71 9.99
C ASP A 252 11.37 -9.23 10.36
N ASP A 253 10.30 -8.44 10.45
CA ASP A 253 10.32 -7.02 10.81
C ASP A 253 10.03 -6.77 12.31
N ILE A 254 9.76 -7.81 13.10
CA ILE A 254 9.32 -7.66 14.51
C ILE A 254 10.39 -8.17 15.47
N THR A 255 10.74 -7.31 16.43
CA THR A 255 11.80 -7.51 17.42
C THR A 255 11.77 -8.86 18.14
N GLU A 256 10.59 -9.36 18.52
CA GLU A 256 10.46 -10.59 19.32
C GLU A 256 10.70 -11.88 18.53
N PHE A 257 10.72 -11.84 17.20
CA PHE A 257 11.08 -12.96 16.33
C PHE A 257 12.50 -12.84 15.75
N GLN A 258 13.17 -11.70 15.91
CA GLN A 258 14.51 -11.45 15.33
C GLN A 258 15.66 -12.04 16.18
N ARG A 259 15.58 -11.97 17.51
CA ARG A 259 16.61 -12.54 18.41
C ARG A 259 16.11 -13.84 19.05
N LYS A 260 16.91 -14.91 18.98
CA LYS A 260 16.69 -16.08 19.85
C LYS A 260 17.06 -15.67 21.28
N PRO A 261 16.29 -16.05 22.31
CA PRO A 261 16.66 -15.72 23.68
C PRO A 261 18.05 -16.26 23.97
N THR A 262 18.93 -15.39 24.47
CA THR A 262 20.17 -15.79 25.13
C THR A 262 19.79 -16.73 26.25
N ARG A 263 20.12 -18.02 26.11
CA ARG A 263 20.03 -18.98 27.20
C ARG A 263 21.06 -18.54 28.24
N ASN A 264 20.62 -17.77 29.24
CA ASN A 264 21.39 -17.67 30.46
C ASN A 264 21.30 -19.04 31.14
N ASN A 265 22.45 -19.73 31.20
CA ASN A 265 22.66 -20.91 32.03
C ASN A 265 22.54 -20.57 33.51
#